data_AF-A0A9D1KAJ2-F1
#
_entry.id   AF-A0A9D1KAJ2-F1
#
_cell.length_a   1.000
_cell.length_b   1.000
_cell.length_c   1.000
_cell.angle_alpha   90.00
_cell.angle_beta   90.00
_cell.angle_gamma   90.00
#
_symmetry.space_group_name_H-M   'P 1'
#
loop_
_entity.id
_entity.type
_entity.pdbx_description
1 polymer ?
#
loop_
_entity_poly.entity_id
_entity_poly.type
_entity_poly.pdbx_seq_one_letter_code
_entity_poly.pdbx_strand_id
1 'polypeptide(L)'
;MNNYLVIEKSFTYNGDLTLGKELTIKSHDNKVSIYSLDIQKVFISNKVYKKYLKLLKLVDFYLTSDDDTGTALEEALNEIERFRQLVKNKYKAYLLDKTLKEMSLELQKKVMDVKKRLIYIETKDYDYTNENRRSK
;
A
#
# COMPACT_ATOMS: atom_id res chain seq x y z
N MET A 1 -2.47 27.65 -54.89
CA MET A 1 -3.63 27.51 -53.96
C MET A 1 -3.77 26.03 -53.62
N ASN A 2 -3.44 25.64 -52.39
CA ASN A 2 -3.59 24.25 -51.95
C ASN A 2 -4.99 24.09 -51.36
N ASN A 3 -5.84 23.35 -52.05
CA ASN A 3 -7.17 22.98 -51.56
C ASN A 3 -6.99 21.83 -50.56
N TYR A 4 -7.07 22.14 -49.26
CA TYR A 4 -7.20 21.12 -48.24
C TYR A 4 -8.62 20.59 -48.24
N LEU A 5 -8.77 19.28 -48.47
CA LEU A 5 -10.03 18.58 -48.35
C LEU A 5 -10.30 18.39 -46.85
N VAL A 6 -11.14 19.24 -46.25
CA VAL A 6 -11.64 19.01 -44.90
C VAL A 6 -12.68 17.90 -45.00
N ILE A 7 -12.29 16.68 -44.65
CA ILE A 7 -13.21 15.56 -44.53
C ILE A 7 -13.83 15.65 -43.13
N GLU A 8 -14.97 16.33 -43.01
CA GLU A 8 -15.84 16.25 -41.83
C GLU A 8 -16.60 14.91 -41.85
N LYS A 9 -15.91 13.80 -41.62
CA LYS A 9 -16.59 12.54 -41.29
C LYS A 9 -16.46 12.31 -39.79
N SER A 10 -17.44 12.81 -39.04
CA SER A 10 -17.63 12.40 -37.65
C SER A 10 -18.22 10.99 -37.65
N PHE A 11 -17.43 10.00 -37.23
CA PHE A 11 -17.93 8.65 -37.00
C PHE A 11 -18.42 8.55 -35.55
N THR A 12 -19.72 8.44 -35.36
CA THR A 12 -20.33 8.12 -34.06
C THR A 12 -20.35 6.61 -33.86
N TYR A 13 -19.56 6.14 -32.91
CA TYR A 13 -19.51 4.73 -32.53
C TYR A 13 -20.23 4.53 -31.18
N ASN A 14 -21.36 3.83 -31.22
CA ASN A 14 -22.09 3.42 -30.02
C ASN A 14 -21.62 2.01 -29.63
N GLY A 15 -20.52 1.94 -28.87
CA GLY A 15 -19.95 0.67 -28.40
C GLY A 15 -18.61 0.84 -27.68
N ASP A 16 -17.99 -0.28 -27.29
CA ASP A 16 -16.65 -0.30 -26.70
C ASP A 16 -15.58 -0.38 -27.79
N LEU A 17 -14.71 0.63 -27.85
CA LEU A 17 -13.61 0.70 -28.81
C LEU A 17 -12.35 0.12 -28.18
N THR A 18 -11.91 -1.05 -28.64
CA THR A 18 -10.66 -1.67 -28.21
C THR A 18 -9.55 -1.40 -29.21
N LEU A 19 -8.54 -0.61 -28.82
CA LEU A 19 -7.32 -0.39 -29.59
C LEU A 19 -6.27 -1.39 -29.10
N GLY A 20 -6.25 -2.58 -29.73
CA GLY A 20 -5.43 -3.70 -29.28
C GLY A 20 -5.91 -4.31 -27.95
N LYS A 21 -5.03 -5.02 -27.23
CA LYS A 21 -5.33 -5.61 -25.91
C LYS A 21 -5.15 -4.65 -24.73
N GLU A 22 -4.60 -3.47 -24.99
CA GLU A 22 -4.03 -2.60 -23.94
C GLU A 22 -4.88 -1.38 -23.62
N LEU A 23 -5.79 -0.98 -24.52
CA LEU A 23 -6.62 0.22 -24.37
C LEU A 23 -8.07 -0.08 -24.75
N THR A 24 -8.98 0.12 -23.79
CA THR A 24 -10.43 0.03 -24.00
C THR A 24 -11.05 1.40 -23.74
N ILE A 25 -11.82 1.91 -24.68
CA ILE A 25 -12.57 3.16 -24.56
C ILE A 25 -14.05 2.80 -24.53
N LYS A 26 -14.71 3.12 -23.41
CA LYS A 26 -16.15 2.92 -23.24
C LYS A 26 -16.86 4.27 -23.24
N SER A 27 -17.95 4.37 -23.99
CA SER A 27 -18.80 5.56 -24.01
C SER A 27 -20.17 5.21 -23.45
N HIS A 28 -20.59 5.88 -22.37
CA HIS A 28 -21.91 5.72 -21.77
C HIS A 28 -22.37 7.07 -21.18
N ASP A 29 -23.62 7.48 -21.41
CA ASP A 29 -24.23 8.72 -20.90
C ASP A 29 -23.36 9.98 -21.05
N ASN A 30 -22.88 10.28 -22.26
CA ASN A 30 -21.97 11.42 -22.53
C ASN A 30 -20.65 11.40 -21.72
N LYS A 31 -20.26 10.26 -21.14
CA LYS A 31 -18.98 10.07 -20.46
C LYS A 31 -18.12 9.06 -21.19
N VAL A 32 -16.84 9.42 -21.40
CA VAL A 32 -15.82 8.56 -21.98
C VAL A 32 -14.94 8.00 -20.87
N SER A 33 -14.88 6.68 -20.75
CA SER A 33 -14.02 5.97 -19.80
C SER A 33 -12.90 5.26 -20.56
N ILE A 34 -11.65 5.61 -20.24
CA ILE A 34 -10.46 5.05 -20.88
C ILE A 34 -9.80 4.08 -19.90
N TYR A 35 -9.70 2.81 -20.30
CA TYR A 35 -9.06 1.75 -19.54
C TYR A 35 -7.77 1.36 -20.24
N SER A 36 -6.64 1.66 -19.61
CA SER A 36 -5.34 1.13 -20.01
C SER A 36 -4.74 0.32 -18.88
N LEU A 37 -4.08 -0.79 -19.22
CA LEU A 37 -3.31 -1.59 -18.26
C LEU A 37 -2.23 -0.75 -17.56
N ASP A 38 -1.59 0.17 -18.28
CA ASP A 38 -0.55 1.04 -17.72
C ASP A 38 -1.14 2.12 -16.82
N ILE A 39 -2.28 2.70 -17.21
CA ILE A 39 -3.03 3.63 -16.35
C ILE A 39 -3.48 2.91 -15.07
N GLN A 40 -3.95 1.66 -15.17
CA GLN A 40 -4.32 0.84 -14.02
C GLN A 40 -3.12 0.57 -13.10
N LYS A 41 -1.96 0.19 -13.66
CA LYS A 41 -0.72 0.00 -12.88
C LYS A 41 -0.34 1.26 -12.12
N VAL A 42 -0.33 2.43 -12.77
CA VAL A 42 -0.01 3.72 -12.13
C VAL A 42 -1.01 4.05 -11.03
N PHE A 43 -2.30 3.91 -11.30
CA PHE A 43 -3.35 4.23 -10.33
C PHE A 43 -3.31 3.30 -9.11
N ILE A 44 -3.17 2.00 -9.33
CA ILE A 44 -3.08 0.99 -8.29
C ILE A 44 -1.80 1.19 -7.47
N SER A 45 -0.67 1.43 -8.13
CA SER A 45 0.60 1.72 -7.47
C SER A 45 0.50 2.91 -6.53
N ASN A 46 -0.06 4.04 -7.01
CA ASN A 46 -0.31 5.22 -6.19
C ASN A 46 -1.25 4.94 -5.01
N LYS A 47 -2.30 4.14 -5.22
CA LYS A 47 -3.24 3.75 -4.16
C LYS A 47 -2.56 2.90 -3.09
N VAL A 48 -1.73 1.94 -3.48
CA VAL A 48 -0.96 1.10 -2.57
C VAL A 48 0.06 1.93 -1.81
N TYR A 49 0.76 2.83 -2.49
CA TYR A 49 1.74 3.73 -1.87
C TYR A 49 1.10 4.65 -0.82
N LYS A 50 -0.08 5.20 -1.08
CA LYS A 50 -0.83 5.97 -0.07
C LYS A 50 -1.20 5.12 1.15
N LYS A 51 -1.60 3.86 0.96
CA LYS A 51 -1.88 2.94 2.08
C LYS A 51 -0.62 2.63 2.86
N TYR A 52 0.49 2.43 2.17
CA TYR A 52 1.80 2.21 2.77
C TYR A 52 2.24 3.38 3.66
N LEU A 53 2.14 4.62 3.17
CA LEU A 53 2.47 5.80 3.97
C LEU A 53 1.59 5.94 5.22
N LYS A 54 0.31 5.58 5.12
CA LYS A 54 -0.59 5.56 6.28
C LYS A 54 -0.18 4.51 7.30
N LEU A 55 0.19 3.32 6.85
CA LEU A 55 0.69 2.25 7.71
C LEU A 55 1.96 2.68 8.44
N LEU A 56 2.93 3.27 7.73
CA LEU A 56 4.17 3.76 8.37
C LEU A 56 3.88 4.74 9.50
N LYS A 57 3.01 5.73 9.26
CA LYS A 57 2.62 6.70 10.29
C LYS A 57 1.96 6.05 11.50
N LEU A 58 1.13 5.03 11.27
CA LEU A 58 0.45 4.28 12.32
C LEU A 58 1.44 3.43 13.14
N VAL A 59 2.40 2.78 12.49
CA VAL A 59 3.47 2.05 13.17
C VAL A 59 4.36 2.99 13.99
N ASP A 60 4.71 4.15 13.44
CA ASP A 60 5.49 5.17 14.16
C ASP A 60 4.73 5.73 15.37
N PHE A 61 3.42 5.89 15.25
CA PHE A 61 2.56 6.26 16.36
C PHE A 61 2.59 5.20 17.49
N TYR A 62 2.50 3.91 17.16
CA TYR A 62 2.60 2.84 18.16
C TYR A 62 4.00 2.70 18.76
N LEU A 63 5.06 2.97 17.99
CA LEU A 63 6.43 2.97 18.51
C LEU A 63 6.70 4.12 19.50
N THR A 64 5.96 5.22 19.38
CA THR A 64 6.11 6.41 20.22
C THR A 64 5.09 6.51 21.34
N SER A 65 4.08 5.62 21.36
CA SER A 65 3.14 5.57 22.46
C SER A 65 3.78 5.01 23.73
N ASP A 66 3.46 5.62 24.87
CA ASP A 66 3.83 5.14 26.21
C ASP A 66 2.97 3.93 26.63
N ASP A 67 2.76 2.97 25.72
CA ASP A 67 2.11 1.71 26.05
C ASP A 67 3.13 0.75 26.67
N ASP A 68 3.06 0.65 28.00
CA ASP A 68 3.90 -0.25 28.78
C ASP A 68 3.42 -1.72 28.71
N THR A 69 2.26 -2.02 28.10
CA THR A 69 1.76 -3.40 27.97
C THR A 69 2.23 -4.10 26.70
N GLY A 70 2.71 -3.35 25.70
CA GLY A 70 3.11 -3.88 24.41
C GLY A 70 1.95 -4.22 23.45
N THR A 71 0.69 -4.07 23.87
CA THR A 71 -0.50 -4.38 23.06
C THR A 71 -0.53 -3.59 21.75
N ALA A 72 -0.20 -2.30 21.79
CA ALA A 72 -0.14 -1.43 20.62
C ALA A 72 0.95 -1.87 19.63
N LEU A 73 2.06 -2.41 20.14
CA LEU A 73 3.16 -2.91 19.32
C LEU A 73 2.81 -4.23 18.64
N GLU A 74 2.07 -5.12 19.30
CA GLU A 74 1.51 -6.32 18.66
C GLU A 74 0.54 -5.96 17.54
N GLU A 75 -0.34 -4.98 17.77
CA GLU A 75 -1.26 -4.51 16.73
C GLU A 75 -0.50 -3.87 15.54
N ALA A 76 0.60 -3.18 15.81
CA ALA A 76 1.51 -2.69 14.75
C ALA A 76 2.03 -3.83 13.86
N LEU A 77 2.44 -4.96 14.46
CA LEU A 77 2.91 -6.13 13.72
C LEU A 77 1.78 -6.76 12.89
N ASN A 78 0.57 -6.84 13.45
CA ASN A 78 -0.61 -7.36 12.76
C ASN A 78 -0.95 -6.53 11.51
N GLU A 79 -0.94 -5.20 11.63
CA GLU A 79 -1.24 -4.30 10.52
C GLU A 79 -0.17 -4.36 9.42
N ILE A 80 1.11 -4.52 9.79
CA ILE A 80 2.19 -4.74 8.82
C ILE A 80 1.96 -6.05 8.04
N GLU A 81 1.61 -7.12 8.74
CA GLU A 81 1.40 -8.42 8.10
C GLU A 81 0.15 -8.42 7.20
N ARG A 82 -0.96 -7.81 7.65
CA ARG A 82 -2.15 -7.58 6.82
C ARG A 82 -1.81 -6.85 5.53
N PHE A 83 -0.99 -5.79 5.61
CA PHE A 83 -0.57 -5.05 4.44
C PHE A 83 0.30 -5.90 3.49
N ARG A 84 1.25 -6.68 4.02
CA ARG A 84 2.09 -7.60 3.22
C ARG A 84 1.25 -8.61 2.46
N GLN A 85 0.27 -9.24 3.11
CA GLN A 85 -0.64 -10.19 2.47
C GLN A 85 -1.49 -9.53 1.39
N LEU A 86 -2.01 -8.34 1.66
CA LEU A 86 -2.79 -7.56 0.71
C LEU A 86 -1.97 -7.19 -0.54
N VAL A 87 -0.70 -6.81 -0.39
CA VAL A 87 0.20 -6.55 -1.51
C VAL A 87 0.48 -7.83 -2.30
N LYS A 88 0.82 -8.93 -1.61
CA LYS A 88 1.14 -10.22 -2.23
C LYS A 88 -0.02 -10.79 -3.04
N ASN A 89 -1.24 -10.75 -2.50
CA ASN A 89 -2.40 -11.42 -3.08
C ASN A 89 -3.11 -10.57 -4.14
N LYS A 90 -3.17 -9.25 -3.95
CA LYS A 90 -4.00 -8.37 -4.80
C LYS A 90 -3.21 -7.45 -5.72
N TYR A 91 -2.02 -7.00 -5.31
CA TYR A 91 -1.34 -5.90 -6.00
C TYR A 91 -0.01 -6.28 -6.65
N LYS A 92 0.49 -7.51 -6.43
CA LYS A 92 1.77 -7.98 -6.97
C LYS A 92 1.91 -7.77 -8.48
N ALA A 93 0.87 -8.07 -9.27
CA ALA A 93 0.88 -7.94 -10.72
C ALA A 93 0.93 -6.48 -11.23
N TYR A 94 0.66 -5.50 -10.35
CA TYR A 94 0.52 -4.09 -10.71
C TYR A 94 1.66 -3.21 -10.21
N LEU A 95 2.60 -3.78 -9.45
CA LEU A 95 3.70 -3.07 -8.82
C LEU A 95 5.03 -3.47 -9.46
N LEU A 96 5.94 -2.51 -9.58
CA LEU A 96 7.31 -2.79 -10.02
C LEU A 96 8.06 -3.56 -8.93
N ASP A 97 8.85 -4.55 -9.33
CA ASP A 97 9.65 -5.37 -8.40
C ASP A 97 10.58 -4.53 -7.53
N LYS A 98 11.15 -3.44 -8.09
CA LYS A 98 11.99 -2.50 -7.35
C LYS A 98 11.21 -1.86 -6.19
N THR A 99 10.02 -1.33 -6.46
CA THR A 99 9.17 -0.68 -5.46
C THR A 99 8.70 -1.68 -4.39
N LEU A 100 8.34 -2.89 -4.80
CA LEU A 100 8.01 -3.98 -3.86
C LEU A 100 9.18 -4.30 -2.92
N LYS A 101 10.40 -4.35 -3.46
CA LYS A 101 11.62 -4.64 -2.70
C LYS A 101 11.93 -3.54 -1.70
N GLU A 102 11.86 -2.27 -2.12
CA GLU A 102 12.08 -1.11 -1.26
C GLU A 102 11.08 -1.06 -0.10
N MET A 103 9.78 -1.21 -0.40
CA MET A 103 8.73 -1.26 0.62
C MET A 103 8.91 -2.45 1.57
N SER A 104 9.29 -3.62 1.06
CA SER A 104 9.52 -4.81 1.88
C SER A 104 10.67 -4.60 2.88
N LEU A 105 11.79 -4.02 2.41
CA LEU A 105 12.96 -3.72 3.24
C LEU A 105 12.63 -2.72 4.35
N GLU A 106 11.89 -1.66 4.04
CA GLU A 106 11.51 -0.66 5.04
C GLU A 106 10.51 -1.24 6.06
N LEU A 107 9.52 -2.02 5.63
CA LEU A 107 8.64 -2.75 6.55
C LEU A 107 9.40 -3.75 7.43
N GLN A 108 10.43 -4.42 6.90
CA GLN A 108 11.27 -5.30 7.70
C GLN A 108 12.01 -4.54 8.80
N LYS A 109 12.55 -3.35 8.50
CA LYS A 109 13.18 -2.49 9.51
C LYS A 109 12.18 -2.11 10.61
N LYS A 110 10.98 -1.67 10.23
CA LYS A 110 9.92 -1.34 11.19
C LYS A 110 9.52 -2.53 12.08
N VAL A 111 9.40 -3.73 11.51
CA VAL A 111 9.16 -4.96 12.30
C VAL A 111 10.28 -5.21 13.30
N MET A 112 11.54 -5.02 12.90
CA MET A 112 12.67 -5.18 13.82
C MET A 112 12.63 -4.17 14.96
N ASP A 113 12.29 -2.91 14.68
CA ASP A 113 12.21 -1.86 15.69
C ASP A 113 11.07 -2.13 16.69
N VAL A 114 9.89 -2.54 16.20
CA VAL A 114 8.75 -2.94 17.03
C VAL A 114 9.12 -4.13 17.93
N LYS A 115 9.76 -5.16 17.37
CA LYS A 115 10.21 -6.33 18.14
C LYS A 115 11.24 -5.98 19.21
N LYS A 116 12.20 -5.08 18.92
CA LYS A 116 13.17 -4.61 19.92
C LYS A 116 12.47 -3.92 21.08
N ARG A 117 11.45 -3.10 20.80
CA ARG A 117 10.69 -2.41 21.83
C ARG A 117 9.86 -3.38 22.69
N LEU A 118 9.22 -4.38 22.07
CA LEU A 118 8.52 -5.45 22.79
C LEU A 118 9.45 -6.19 23.77
N ILE A 119 10.62 -6.63 23.29
CA ILE A 119 11.62 -7.30 24.14
C ILE A 119 12.02 -6.42 25.33
N TYR A 120 12.22 -5.12 25.11
CA TYR A 120 12.55 -4.19 26.18
C TYR A 120 11.45 -4.12 27.26
N ILE A 121 10.18 -4.06 26.85
CA ILE A 121 9.03 -4.07 27.77
C ILE A 121 9.01 -5.38 28.58
N GLU A 122 9.09 -6.52 27.90
CA GLU A 122 9.09 -7.85 28.54
C GLU A 122 10.23 -7.99 29.57
N THR A 123 11.43 -7.50 29.24
CA THR A 123 12.57 -7.54 30.17
C THR A 123 12.36 -6.63 31.39
N LYS A 124 11.75 -5.45 31.19
CA LYS A 124 11.46 -4.52 32.28
C LYS A 124 10.48 -5.11 33.28
N ASP A 125 9.43 -5.75 32.77
CA ASP A 125 8.40 -6.41 33.60
C ASP A 125 8.99 -7.59 34.38
N TYR A 126 9.90 -8.35 33.76
CA TYR A 126 10.61 -9.45 34.42
C TYR A 126 11.49 -8.97 35.58
N ASP A 127 12.23 -7.87 35.40
CA ASP A 127 13.09 -7.32 36.45
C ASP A 127 12.25 -6.76 37.61
N TYR A 128 11.18 -6.01 37.32
CA TYR A 128 10.26 -5.47 38.33
C TYR A 128 9.60 -6.58 39.18
N THR A 129 9.19 -7.68 38.55
CA THR A 129 8.57 -8.81 39.26
C THR A 129 9.56 -9.56 40.15
N ASN A 130 10.82 -9.66 39.76
CA ASN A 130 11.85 -10.33 40.57
C ASN A 130 12.37 -9.48 41.73
N GLU A 131 12.54 -8.16 41.57
CA GLU A 131 12.92 -7.27 42.66
C GLU A 131 11.87 -7.25 43.79
N ASN A 132 10.59 -7.23 43.42
CA ASN A 132 9.48 -7.29 44.39
C ASN A 132 9.37 -8.63 45.11
N ARG A 133 9.86 -9.73 44.52
CA ARG A 133 9.92 -11.05 45.17
C ARG A 133 11.08 -11.20 46.14
N ARG A 134 12.21 -10.51 45.92
CA ARG A 134 13.39 -10.54 46.80
C ARG A 134 13.27 -9.62 48.02
N SER A 135 12.34 -8.67 47.98
CA SER A 135 12.12 -7.68 49.05
C SER A 135 11.04 -8.10 50.07
N LYS A 136 10.52 -9.33 49.96
CA LYS A 136 9.63 -9.99 50.94
C LYS A 136 10.35 -11.15 51.60
#